data_AF-A0A1F3V564-F1
#
_entry.id   AF-A0A1F3V564-F1
#
_cell.length_a   1.000
_cell.length_b   1.000
_cell.length_c   1.000
_cell.angle_alpha   90.00
_cell.angle_beta   90.00
_cell.angle_gamma   90.00
#
_symmetry.space_group_name_H-M   'P 1'
#
loop_
_entity.id
_entity.type
_entity.pdbx_description
1 polymer ?
#
loop_
_entity_poly.entity_id
_entity_poly.type
_entity_poly.pdbx_seq_one_letter_code
_entity_poly.pdbx_strand_id
1 'polypeptide(L)'
;MIKIIIIIVCVALIGGLFYYSYSKSGGIVIEVGSCMSETNKKYYSTSKIETIYKIDAIKNNQLSISSYNGETWDFVDHKPMDYFKDNETFKYDKIDCPIKEEERKSSNSMNSAIKGMKSRH
;
A
#
# COMPACT_ATOMS: atom_id res chain seq x y z
N MET A 1 -42.55 -46.83 -12.07
CA MET A 1 -42.10 -45.85 -11.05
C MET A 1 -40.67 -46.08 -10.57
N ILE A 2 -39.72 -46.45 -11.45
CA ILE A 2 -38.32 -46.79 -11.07
C ILE A 2 -37.30 -45.80 -11.68
N LYS A 3 -37.72 -44.94 -12.61
CA LYS A 3 -36.81 -44.04 -13.36
C LYS A 3 -36.43 -42.74 -12.64
N ILE A 4 -37.01 -42.44 -11.49
CA ILE A 4 -36.82 -41.14 -10.80
C ILE A 4 -35.66 -41.18 -9.78
N ILE A 5 -35.24 -42.38 -9.35
CA ILE A 5 -34.23 -42.52 -8.28
C ILE A 5 -32.79 -42.27 -8.78
N ILE A 6 -32.55 -42.35 -10.10
CA ILE A 6 -31.19 -42.24 -10.67
C ILE A 6 -30.70 -40.79 -10.76
N ILE A 7 -31.60 -39.80 -10.82
CA ILE A 7 -31.22 -38.40 -11.06
C ILE A 7 -30.65 -37.72 -9.79
N ILE A 8 -31.00 -38.22 -8.60
CA ILE A 8 -30.60 -37.61 -7.33
C ILE A 8 -29.12 -37.92 -6.97
N VAL A 9 -28.52 -38.96 -7.54
CA VAL A 9 -27.15 -39.38 -7.18
C VAL A 9 -26.07 -38.60 -7.96
N CYS A 10 -26.38 -37.97 -9.09
CA CYS A 10 -25.37 -37.23 -9.87
C CYS A 10 -25.09 -35.81 -9.36
N VAL A 11 -26.00 -35.19 -8.60
CA VAL A 11 -25.84 -33.78 -8.19
C VAL A 11 -24.88 -33.63 -7.00
N ALA A 12 -24.60 -34.70 -6.27
CA ALA A 12 -23.72 -34.66 -5.09
C ALA A 12 -22.20 -34.76 -5.41
N LEU A 13 -21.80 -35.08 -6.64
CA LEU A 13 -20.38 -35.29 -6.99
C LEU A 13 -19.71 -34.11 -7.70
N ILE A 14 -20.46 -33.07 -8.11
CA ILE A 14 -19.90 -31.90 -8.81
C ILE A 14 -19.57 -30.76 -7.82
N GLY A 15 -20.04 -30.84 -6.56
CA GLY A 15 -19.81 -29.82 -5.54
C GLY A 15 -18.41 -29.81 -4.88
N GLY A 16 -17.45 -30.58 -5.41
CA GLY A 16 -16.21 -30.93 -4.70
C GLY A 16 -14.91 -30.29 -5.19
N LEU A 17 -14.92 -29.30 -6.09
CA LEU A 17 -13.67 -28.75 -6.65
C LEU A 17 -13.59 -27.23 -6.80
N PHE A 18 -14.45 -26.45 -6.14
CA PHE A 18 -14.13 -25.04 -5.90
C PHE A 18 -13.33 -24.93 -4.60
N TYR A 19 -12.08 -25.40 -4.68
CA TYR A 19 -11.02 -24.94 -3.78
C TYR A 19 -10.96 -23.42 -3.93
N TYR A 20 -11.67 -22.73 -3.04
CA TYR A 20 -11.43 -21.33 -2.74
C TYR A 20 -9.99 -21.24 -2.25
N SER A 21 -9.06 -20.97 -3.17
CA SER A 21 -7.76 -20.41 -2.83
C SER A 21 -8.01 -19.06 -2.20
N TYR A 22 -8.19 -19.05 -0.88
CA TYR A 22 -8.20 -17.84 -0.08
C TYR A 22 -6.75 -17.34 -0.03
N SER A 23 -6.33 -16.65 -1.09
CA SER A 23 -5.07 -15.91 -1.09
C SER A 23 -5.16 -14.89 0.04
N LYS A 24 -4.38 -15.14 1.09
CA LYS A 24 -4.20 -14.26 2.24
C LYS A 24 -3.59 -12.95 1.72
N SER A 25 -4.44 -12.03 1.32
CA SER A 25 -4.04 -10.67 0.97
C SER A 25 -3.54 -10.03 2.26
N GLY A 26 -2.21 -9.98 2.44
CA GLY A 26 -1.59 -9.10 3.41
C GLY A 26 -1.90 -7.68 3.00
N GLY A 27 -3.02 -7.14 3.50
CA GLY A 27 -3.45 -5.79 3.17
C GLY A 27 -2.40 -4.78 3.64
N ILE A 28 -2.05 -3.84 2.75
CA ILE A 28 -1.22 -2.69 3.11
C ILE A 28 -2.04 -1.83 4.09
N VAL A 29 -1.49 -1.59 5.27
CA VAL A 29 -2.13 -0.71 6.26
C VAL A 29 -1.91 0.74 5.84
N ILE A 30 -3.00 1.41 5.45
CA ILE A 30 -3.02 2.81 5.00
C ILE A 30 -3.20 3.72 6.22
N GLU A 31 -2.23 4.61 6.44
CA GLU A 31 -2.20 5.52 7.58
C GLU A 31 -1.88 6.94 7.11
N VAL A 32 -2.47 7.94 7.76
CA VAL A 32 -2.13 9.35 7.51
C VAL A 32 -0.66 9.60 7.82
N GLY A 33 0.03 10.27 6.91
CA GLY A 33 1.46 10.55 6.99
C GLY A 33 2.36 9.43 6.44
N SER A 34 1.79 8.30 6.01
CA SER A 34 2.57 7.24 5.34
C SER A 34 2.75 7.53 3.85
N CYS A 35 3.81 6.96 3.27
CA CYS A 35 4.13 7.11 1.86
C CYS A 35 4.14 5.77 1.12
N MET A 36 3.72 5.81 -0.14
CA MET A 36 3.59 4.66 -1.04
C MET A 36 4.39 4.94 -2.32
N SER A 37 5.27 4.03 -2.71
CA SER A 37 5.93 4.05 -4.02
C SER A 37 5.09 3.25 -5.01
N GLU A 38 4.72 3.86 -6.13
CA GLU A 38 4.08 3.19 -7.27
C GLU A 38 5.14 2.76 -8.26
N THR A 39 5.16 1.47 -8.57
CA THR A 39 6.05 0.92 -9.60
C THR A 39 5.25 0.21 -10.68
N ASN A 40 5.55 0.52 -11.93
CA ASN A 40 4.96 -0.20 -13.06
C ASN A 40 5.60 -1.59 -13.20
N LYS A 41 4.80 -2.64 -13.07
CA LYS A 41 5.26 -4.04 -13.11
C LYS A 41 5.96 -4.42 -14.42
N LYS A 42 5.56 -3.83 -15.54
CA LYS A 42 6.15 -4.09 -16.86
C LYS A 42 7.58 -3.52 -16.98
N TYR A 43 7.84 -2.42 -16.29
CA TYR A 43 9.13 -1.71 -16.35
C TYR A 43 9.93 -1.83 -15.05
N TYR A 44 9.47 -2.65 -14.10
CA TYR A 44 10.09 -2.84 -12.78
C TYR A 44 11.59 -3.17 -12.85
N SER A 45 12.02 -3.89 -13.89
CA SER A 45 13.43 -4.25 -14.09
C SER A 45 14.28 -3.17 -14.77
N THR A 46 13.66 -2.16 -15.39
CA THR A 46 14.31 -1.29 -16.37
C THR A 46 14.17 0.21 -16.09
N SER A 47 13.25 0.64 -15.23
CA SER A 47 13.11 2.07 -14.95
C SER A 47 12.78 2.40 -13.49
N LYS A 48 13.52 3.38 -12.96
CA LYS A 48 13.26 4.11 -11.70
C LYS A 48 12.05 5.05 -11.81
N ILE A 49 11.02 4.68 -12.57
CA ILE A 49 9.79 5.49 -12.61
C ILE A 49 8.99 5.08 -11.38
N GLU A 50 9.41 5.63 -10.25
CA GLU A 50 8.75 5.49 -8.97
C GLU A 50 8.03 6.81 -8.69
N THR A 51 6.71 6.80 -8.81
CA THR A 51 5.90 7.91 -8.32
C THR A 51 5.68 7.67 -6.83
N ILE A 52 6.11 8.61 -6.00
CA ILE A 52 5.91 8.51 -4.55
C ILE A 52 4.69 9.33 -4.17
N TYR A 53 3.75 8.71 -3.48
CA TYR A 53 2.56 9.34 -2.92
C TYR A 53 2.64 9.42 -1.40
N LYS A 54 2.04 10.45 -0.82
CA LYS A 54 1.80 10.61 0.62
C LYS A 54 0.30 10.64 0.89
N ILE A 55 -0.12 9.96 1.95
CA ILE A 55 -1.50 10.02 2.44
C ILE A 55 -1.63 11.20 3.40
N ASP A 56 -2.25 12.28 2.94
CA ASP A 56 -2.37 13.52 3.73
C ASP A 56 -3.55 13.49 4.68
N ALA A 57 -4.65 12.85 4.28
CA ALA A 57 -5.84 12.71 5.10
C ALA A 57 -6.67 11.49 4.67
N ILE A 58 -7.46 10.99 5.61
CA ILE A 58 -8.51 9.99 5.35
C ILE A 58 -9.83 10.60 5.82
N LYS A 59 -10.74 10.90 4.88
CA LYS A 59 -12.04 11.50 5.16
C LYS A 59 -13.10 10.89 4.26
N ASN A 60 -14.29 10.63 4.79
CA ASN A 60 -15.44 10.13 4.02
C ASN A 60 -15.11 8.90 3.14
N ASN A 61 -14.29 7.97 3.65
CA ASN A 61 -13.85 6.78 2.91
C ASN A 61 -13.06 7.12 1.63
N GLN A 62 -12.35 8.24 1.63
CA GLN A 62 -11.44 8.68 0.58
C GLN A 62 -10.09 9.09 1.18
N LEU A 63 -9.04 8.90 0.39
CA LEU A 63 -7.67 9.28 0.66
C LEU A 63 -7.41 10.61 -0.03
N SER A 64 -7.02 11.64 0.71
CA SER A 64 -6.38 12.82 0.12
C SER A 64 -4.91 12.51 -0.05
N ILE A 65 -4.39 12.62 -1.28
CA ILE A 65 -3.01 12.25 -1.58
C ILE A 65 -2.24 13.38 -2.25
N SER A 66 -0.94 13.43 -1.96
CA SER A 66 0.04 14.29 -2.64
C SER A 66 1.12 13.43 -3.28
N SER A 67 1.74 13.89 -4.37
CA SER A 67 2.89 13.25 -4.99
C SER A 67 4.17 14.03 -4.73
N TYR A 68 5.29 13.33 -4.65
CA TYR A 68 6.60 13.94 -4.52
C TYR A 68 7.21 14.21 -5.88
N ASN A 69 7.61 15.47 -6.14
CA ASN A 69 8.21 15.88 -7.40
C ASN A 69 9.76 15.96 -7.36
N GLY A 70 10.38 15.59 -6.23
CA GLY A 70 11.83 15.73 -6.01
C GLY A 70 12.18 16.80 -4.98
N GLU A 71 11.31 17.80 -4.80
CA GLU A 71 11.53 18.94 -3.90
C GLU A 71 10.34 19.20 -2.97
N THR A 72 9.12 19.09 -3.49
CA THR A 72 7.88 19.39 -2.76
C THR A 72 6.86 18.27 -2.91
N TRP A 73 5.86 18.35 -2.04
CA TRP A 73 4.66 17.53 -2.10
C TRP A 73 3.57 18.36 -2.76
N ASP A 74 3.07 17.88 -3.90
CA ASP A 74 2.01 18.53 -4.64
C ASP A 74 0.71 17.73 -4.47
N PHE A 75 -0.36 18.40 -4.06
CA PHE A 75 -1.66 17.76 -3.94
C PHE A 75 -2.11 17.22 -5.30
N VAL A 76 -2.49 15.94 -5.35
CA VAL A 76 -2.92 15.28 -6.57
C VAL A 76 -4.43 15.25 -6.64
N ASP A 77 -5.07 14.49 -5.73
CA ASP A 77 -6.50 14.22 -5.81
C ASP A 77 -7.04 13.52 -4.55
N HIS A 78 -8.34 13.31 -4.51
CA HIS A 78 -9.02 12.38 -3.63
C HIS A 78 -9.19 11.02 -4.31
N LYS A 79 -8.63 9.96 -3.70
CA LYS A 79 -8.67 8.59 -4.23
C LYS A 79 -9.49 7.66 -3.32
N PRO A 80 -10.05 6.55 -3.86
CA PRO A 80 -10.74 5.58 -3.03
C PRO A 80 -9.75 4.87 -2.07
N MET A 81 -10.27 4.29 -0.98
CA MET A 81 -9.46 3.60 0.04
C MET A 81 -8.61 2.44 -0.51
N ASP A 82 -8.99 1.87 -1.64
CA ASP A 82 -8.30 0.74 -2.28
C ASP A 82 -7.35 1.17 -3.41
N TYR A 83 -7.09 2.47 -3.58
CA TYR A 83 -6.23 3.01 -4.64
C TYR A 83 -4.83 2.37 -4.64
N PHE A 84 -4.25 2.17 -3.46
CA PHE A 84 -2.93 1.55 -3.27
C PHE A 84 -2.96 0.01 -3.27
N LYS A 85 -4.03 -0.59 -3.80
CA LYS A 85 -4.10 -2.03 -3.99
C LYS A 85 -3.39 -2.40 -5.29
N ASP A 86 -2.45 -3.34 -5.17
CA ASP A 86 -1.77 -3.92 -6.33
C ASP A 86 -2.76 -4.39 -7.41
N ASN A 87 -2.41 -4.11 -8.66
CA ASN A 87 -3.16 -4.57 -9.83
C ASN A 87 -2.19 -5.13 -10.90
N GLU A 88 -2.69 -5.49 -12.07
CA GLU A 88 -1.86 -6.11 -13.12
C GLU A 88 -0.75 -5.19 -13.65
N THR A 89 -0.95 -3.87 -13.57
CA THR A 89 -0.04 -2.86 -14.12
C THR A 89 0.88 -2.27 -13.06
N PHE A 90 0.35 -2.02 -11.86
CA PHE A 90 1.04 -1.27 -10.81
C PHE A 90 1.16 -2.09 -9.53
N LYS A 91 2.30 -1.93 -8.89
CA LYS A 91 2.59 -2.39 -7.53
C LYS A 91 2.77 -1.19 -6.63
N TYR A 92 2.28 -1.28 -5.40
CA TYR A 92 2.47 -0.24 -4.40
C TYR A 92 3.21 -0.80 -3.20
N ASP A 93 4.30 -0.14 -2.80
CA ASP A 93 5.09 -0.52 -1.64
C ASP A 93 5.12 0.63 -0.62
N LYS A 94 4.91 0.31 0.67
CA LYS A 94 5.07 1.30 1.75
C LYS A 94 6.54 1.64 1.88
N ILE A 95 6.85 2.93 1.83
CA ILE A 95 8.22 3.45 1.96
C ILE A 95 8.27 4.57 2.99
N ASP A 96 9.49 4.90 3.42
CA ASP A 96 9.72 6.13 4.17
C ASP A 96 9.46 7.34 3.27
N CYS A 97 8.72 8.32 3.79
CA CYS A 97 8.48 9.55 3.06
C CYS A 97 9.80 10.28 2.79
N PRO A 98 10.03 10.78 1.56
CA PRO A 98 11.10 11.72 1.29
C PRO A 98 11.04 12.92 2.25
N ILE A 99 12.11 13.11 3.01
CA ILE A 99 12.30 14.25 3.90
C ILE A 99 13.28 15.20 3.22
N LYS A 100 13.00 16.51 3.23
CA LYS A 100 13.94 17.51 2.73
C LYS A 100 15.27 17.38 3.49
N GLU A 101 16.38 17.58 2.80
CA GLU A 101 17.72 17.48 3.41
C GLU A 101 17.89 18.44 4.60
N GLU A 102 17.21 19.59 4.57
CA GLU A 102 17.19 20.57 5.65
C GLU A 102 16.47 20.06 6.92
N GLU A 103 15.37 19.32 6.76
CA GLU A 103 14.63 18.70 7.88
C GLU A 103 15.39 17.51 8.49
N ARG A 104 16.19 16.79 7.68
CA ARG A 104 17.10 15.75 8.18
C ARG A 104 18.18 16.32 9.12
N LYS A 105 18.73 17.51 8.80
CA LYS A 105 19.76 18.16 9.64
C LYS A 105 19.22 18.61 11.00
N SER A 106 17.98 19.13 11.04
CA SER A 106 17.31 19.52 12.29
C SER A 106 17.08 18.33 13.23
N SER A 107 16.68 17.19 12.66
CA SER A 107 16.40 15.95 13.41
C SER A 107 17.67 15.34 14.04
N ASN A 108 18.81 15.41 13.35
CA ASN A 108 20.11 14.97 13.89
C ASN A 108 20.67 15.91 14.97
N SER A 109 20.35 17.20 14.91
CA SER A 109 20.72 18.18 15.95
C SER A 109 19.98 17.89 17.27
N MET A 110 18.68 17.57 17.21
CA MET A 110 17.89 17.21 18.40
C MET A 110 18.38 15.92 19.07
N ASN A 111 18.68 14.87 18.30
CA ASN A 111 19.25 13.64 18.86
C ASN A 111 20.64 13.84 19.49
N SER A 112 21.44 14.77 18.95
CA SER A 112 22.74 15.12 19.53
C SER A 112 22.61 15.88 20.85
N ALA A 113 21.62 16.78 20.97
CA ALA A 113 21.33 17.51 22.20
C ALA A 113 20.85 16.58 23.34
N ILE A 114 19.99 15.61 23.04
CA ILE A 114 19.48 14.64 24.03
C ILE A 114 20.59 13.69 24.50
N LYS A 115 21.49 13.28 23.60
CA LYS A 115 22.63 12.40 23.95
C LYS A 115 23.68 13.12 24.79
N GLY A 116 23.88 14.43 24.57
CA GLY A 116 24.74 15.28 25.41
C GLY A 116 24.22 15.51 26.84
N MET A 117 22.91 15.45 27.04
CA MET A 117 22.30 15.59 28.37
C MET A 117 22.38 14.30 29.22
N LYS A 118 22.40 13.11 28.60
CA LYS A 118 22.54 11.83 29.33
C LYS A 118 23.97 11.48 29.76
N SER A 119 24.99 12.21 29.30
CA SER A 119 26.41 11.92 29.62
C SER A 119 26.97 12.78 30.77
N ARG A 120 26.13 13.56 31.45
CA ARG A 120 26.48 14.28 32.69
C ARG A 120 25.70 13.71 33.86
N HIS A 121 26.02 12.49 34.27
CA HIS A 121 25.72 11.96 35.60
C HIS A 121 26.87 11.05 36.02
#